data_AF-A0A8K0G7V2-F1
#
_entry.id   AF-A0A8K0G7V2-F1
#
_cell.length_a   1.000
_cell.length_b   1.000
_cell.length_c   1.000
_cell.angle_alpha   90.00
_cell.angle_beta   90.00
_cell.angle_gamma   90.00
#
_symmetry.space_group_name_H-M   'P 1'
#
loop_
_entity.id
_entity.type
_entity.pdbx_description
1 polymer ?
#
loop_
_entity_poly.entity_id
_entity_poly.type
_entity_poly.pdbx_seq_one_letter_code
_entity_poly.pdbx_strand_id
1 'polypeptide(L)'
;MSKVKIPVARHVWSEDNMRGAIENVMQKKIGWKLASKTFSAPAKTKLIIKKSILEDPDSPFSKEIEDEIAAHIKDRENRFLGLIADDVWLLACQPLDTAFFGSLQVYYNQQRSHPERVITHLQVVQIFRDAYLKAATLATAIKAFETTGIVPFNSDIFED
;
A
#
# COMPACT_ATOMS: atom_id res chain seq x y z
N MET A 1 -8.70 -22.41 18.65
CA MET A 1 -8.53 -20.94 18.62
C MET A 1 -7.04 -20.62 18.66
N SER A 2 -6.41 -20.41 17.50
CA SER A 2 -5.01 -20.00 17.42
C SER A 2 -4.88 -18.54 17.84
N LYS A 3 -4.00 -18.27 18.82
CA LYS A 3 -3.70 -16.90 19.25
C LYS A 3 -2.96 -16.21 18.10
N VAL A 4 -3.61 -15.25 17.44
CA VAL A 4 -2.94 -14.32 16.53
C VAL A 4 -1.88 -13.58 17.35
N LYS A 5 -0.61 -13.73 17.00
CA LYS A 5 0.48 -12.98 17.64
C LYS A 5 0.35 -11.53 17.18
N ILE A 6 -0.02 -10.64 18.10
CA ILE A 6 0.03 -9.20 17.85
C ILE A 6 1.49 -8.84 17.54
N PRO A 7 1.80 -8.20 16.40
CA PRO A 7 3.17 -7.78 16.10
C PRO A 7 3.65 -6.81 17.18
N VAL A 8 4.74 -7.17 17.85
CA VAL A 8 5.39 -6.32 18.86
C VAL A 8 5.86 -5.04 18.16
N ALA A 9 5.58 -3.89 18.76
CA ALA A 9 6.03 -2.60 18.25
C ALA A 9 7.54 -2.67 17.97
N ARG A 10 7.93 -2.37 16.72
CA ARG A 10 9.33 -2.32 16.33
C ARG A 10 10.00 -1.25 17.17
N HIS A 11 11.10 -1.60 17.85
CA HIS A 11 11.90 -0.66 18.61
C HIS A 11 12.44 0.42 17.67
N VAL A 12 12.04 1.68 17.89
CA VAL A 12 12.45 2.83 17.08
C VAL A 12 13.70 3.44 17.70
N TRP A 13 14.75 3.58 16.89
CA TRP A 13 16.02 4.16 17.34
C TRP A 13 15.97 5.68 17.19
N SER A 14 16.49 6.39 18.19
CA SER A 14 16.75 7.84 18.10
C SER A 14 18.12 8.06 17.45
N GLU A 15 18.18 9.01 16.51
CA GLU A 15 19.41 9.41 15.80
C GLU A 15 20.49 9.91 16.77
N ASP A 16 20.10 10.70 17.76
CA ASP A 16 21.00 11.25 18.78
C ASP A 16 21.64 10.14 19.63
N ASN A 17 20.86 9.14 20.01
CA ASN A 17 21.34 8.00 20.78
C ASN A 17 22.34 7.15 19.97
N MET A 18 22.08 6.96 18.67
CA MET A 18 22.99 6.27 17.75
C MET A 18 24.29 7.04 17.56
N ARG A 19 24.20 8.37 17.37
CA ARG A 19 25.35 9.26 17.21
C ARG A 19 26.24 9.25 18.46
N GLY A 20 25.65 9.35 19.64
CA GLY A 20 26.36 9.24 20.92
C GLY A 20 27.04 7.88 21.10
N ALA A 21 26.38 6.79 20.71
CA ALA A 21 26.98 5.44 20.76
C ALA A 21 28.19 5.31 19.80
N ILE A 22 28.09 5.88 18.59
CA ILE A 22 29.16 5.89 17.58
C ILE A 22 30.39 6.63 18.09
N GLU A 23 30.20 7.86 18.57
CA GLU A 23 31.31 8.71 19.01
C GLU A 23 32.11 8.05 20.14
N ASN A 24 31.42 7.46 21.12
CA ASN A 24 32.06 6.82 22.27
C ASN A 24 32.81 5.52 21.91
N VAL A 25 32.33 4.77 20.92
CA VAL A 25 33.02 3.56 20.41
C VAL A 25 34.21 3.94 19.54
N MET A 26 34.09 4.97 18.70
CA MET A 26 35.18 5.50 17.87
C MET A 26 36.31 6.08 18.72
N GLN A 27 35.98 6.82 19.78
CA GLN A 27 36.93 7.36 20.76
C GLN A 27 37.51 6.27 21.70
N LYS A 28 37.17 4.98 21.50
CA LYS A 28 37.59 3.83 22.32
C LYS A 28 37.32 3.99 23.83
N LYS A 29 36.37 4.84 24.23
CA LYS A 29 36.00 5.10 25.63
C LYS A 29 35.27 3.91 26.27
N ILE A 30 34.39 3.26 25.51
CA ILE A 30 33.61 2.10 25.94
C ILE A 30 33.54 1.04 24.86
N GLY A 31 33.45 -0.23 25.26
CA GLY A 31 33.22 -1.34 24.34
C GLY A 31 31.80 -1.30 23.74
N TRP A 32 31.64 -1.78 22.51
CA TRP A 32 30.38 -1.73 21.77
C TRP A 32 29.18 -2.38 22.49
N LYS A 33 29.39 -3.45 23.27
CA LYS A 33 28.33 -4.10 24.07
C LYS A 33 27.82 -3.19 25.17
N LEU A 34 28.72 -2.41 25.77
CA LEU A 34 28.37 -1.45 26.81
C LEU A 34 27.67 -0.24 26.18
N ALA A 35 28.17 0.27 25.05
CA ALA A 35 27.54 1.35 24.30
C ALA A 35 26.10 1.01 23.87
N SER A 36 25.86 -0.21 23.38
CA SER A 36 24.51 -0.69 23.02
C SER A 36 23.55 -0.66 24.21
N LYS A 37 24.01 -1.04 25.41
CA LYS A 37 23.20 -0.99 26.63
C LYS A 37 22.97 0.44 27.11
N THR A 38 24.01 1.27 27.11
CA THR A 38 23.96 2.65 27.63
C THR A 38 23.10 3.56 26.75
N PHE A 39 23.22 3.43 25.43
CA PHE A 39 22.52 4.28 24.47
C PHE A 39 21.25 3.63 23.88
N SER A 40 20.82 2.49 24.43
CA SER A 40 19.70 1.70 23.88
C SER A 40 19.80 1.55 22.36
N ALA A 41 21.02 1.27 21.87
CA ALA A 41 21.30 1.06 20.46
C ALA A 41 21.33 -0.46 20.18
N PRO A 42 21.01 -0.92 18.96
CA PRO A 42 20.89 -2.35 18.71
C PRO A 42 22.23 -3.07 18.94
N ALA A 43 22.22 -4.25 19.54
CA ALA A 43 23.47 -4.99 19.81
C ALA A 43 24.19 -5.41 18.51
N LYS A 44 23.49 -5.50 17.37
CA LYS A 44 24.07 -5.81 16.06
C LYS A 44 24.71 -4.58 15.35
N THR A 45 25.00 -3.50 16.07
CA THR A 45 25.57 -2.25 15.54
C THR A 45 27.07 -2.33 15.17
N LYS A 46 27.69 -3.52 15.14
CA LYS A 46 29.07 -3.70 14.60
C LYS A 46 29.19 -3.32 13.12
N LEU A 47 28.11 -3.42 12.35
CA LEU A 47 28.13 -3.23 10.89
C LEU A 47 27.71 -1.82 10.45
N ILE A 48 27.02 -1.07 11.30
CA ILE A 48 26.43 0.24 10.91
C ILE A 48 27.40 1.39 11.19
N ILE A 49 28.23 1.29 12.24
CA ILE A 49 29.18 2.35 12.63
C ILE A 49 30.36 2.46 11.65
N LYS A 50 30.73 1.38 10.98
CA LYS A 50 31.79 1.40 9.95
C LYS A 50 31.32 1.93 8.60
N LYS A 51 30.01 1.96 8.34
CA LYS A 51 29.42 2.21 7.00
C LYS A 51 28.81 3.61 6.83
N SER A 52 28.56 4.34 7.92
CA SER A 52 27.81 5.61 7.86
C SER A 52 28.66 6.85 7.57
N ILE A 53 30.01 6.72 7.53
CA ILE A 53 30.93 7.85 7.31
C ILE A 53 31.80 7.65 6.06
N LEU A 54 31.74 6.48 5.42
CA LEU A 54 32.44 6.17 4.18
C LEU A 54 31.41 5.64 3.21
N GLU A 55 31.39 6.20 1.99
CA GLU A 55 30.66 5.70 0.83
C GLU A 55 30.49 4.18 0.91
N ASP A 56 29.27 3.69 0.74
CA ASP A 56 28.96 2.26 0.81
C ASP A 56 29.91 1.51 -0.14
N PRO A 57 30.94 0.80 0.38
CA PRO A 57 32.04 0.31 -0.45
C PRO A 57 31.63 -0.87 -1.34
N ASP A 58 30.41 -1.39 -1.11
CA ASP A 58 29.81 -2.49 -1.85
C ASP A 58 28.58 -2.02 -2.67
N SER A 59 28.38 -0.72 -2.91
CA SER A 59 27.36 -0.35 -3.90
C SER A 59 27.79 -0.95 -5.24
N PRO A 60 26.96 -1.79 -5.88
CA PRO A 60 27.31 -2.41 -7.16
C PRO A 60 27.39 -1.38 -8.30
N PHE A 61 26.97 -0.13 -8.04
CA PHE A 61 26.93 0.95 -9.01
C PHE A 61 27.80 2.12 -8.55
N SER A 62 28.45 2.78 -9.51
CA SER A 62 29.06 4.09 -9.23
C SER A 62 27.95 5.11 -9.02
N LYS A 63 28.27 6.19 -8.30
CA LYS A 63 27.31 7.25 -8.00
C LYS A 63 26.73 7.89 -9.27
N GLU A 64 27.52 7.99 -10.34
CA GLU A 64 27.02 8.50 -11.62
C GLU A 64 25.95 7.57 -12.22
N ILE A 65 26.13 6.25 -12.12
CA ILE A 65 25.16 5.26 -12.61
C ILE A 65 23.90 5.29 -11.75
N GLU A 66 24.03 5.46 -10.44
CA GLU A 66 22.87 5.61 -9.54
C GLU A 66 22.03 6.84 -9.90
N ASP A 67 22.68 7.97 -10.17
CA ASP A 67 22.01 9.21 -10.58
C ASP A 67 21.31 9.04 -11.95
N GLU A 68 21.94 8.34 -12.89
CA GLU A 68 21.37 8.01 -14.20
C GLU A 68 20.13 7.10 -14.06
N ILE A 69 20.22 6.05 -13.25
CA ILE A 69 19.10 5.14 -12.97
C ILE A 69 17.96 5.89 -12.29
N ALA A 70 18.26 6.77 -11.33
CA ALA A 70 17.25 7.56 -10.63
C ALA A 70 16.53 8.55 -11.56
N ALA A 71 17.25 9.21 -12.46
CA ALA A 71 16.68 10.09 -13.46
C ALA A 71 15.77 9.32 -14.43
N HIS A 72 16.19 8.12 -14.85
CA HIS A 72 15.42 7.25 -15.73
C HIS A 72 14.15 6.70 -15.08
N ILE A 73 14.19 6.35 -13.79
CA ILE A 73 12.98 5.92 -13.06
C ILE A 73 11.96 7.06 -13.00
N LYS A 74 12.40 8.30 -12.73
CA LYS A 74 11.52 9.48 -12.75
C LYS A 74 10.92 9.76 -14.14
N ASP A 75 11.70 9.63 -15.21
CA ASP A 75 11.18 9.74 -16.59
C ASP A 75 10.18 8.61 -16.91
N ARG A 76 10.42 7.40 -16.41
CA ARG A 76 9.47 6.27 -16.54
C ARG A 76 8.19 6.48 -15.74
N GLU A 77 8.27 7.02 -14.53
CA GLU A 77 7.10 7.40 -13.72
C GLU A 77 6.29 8.49 -14.44
N ASN A 78 6.93 9.53 -14.98
CA ASN A 78 6.28 10.55 -15.81
C ASN A 78 5.60 10.00 -17.07
N ARG A 79 6.06 8.84 -17.57
CA ARG A 79 5.47 8.13 -18.72
C ARG A 79 4.47 7.06 -18.30
N PHE A 80 4.07 6.99 -17.03
CA PHE A 80 3.19 5.96 -16.46
C PHE A 80 3.70 4.52 -16.63
N LEU A 81 5.00 4.33 -16.87
CA LEU A 81 5.64 3.01 -16.95
C LEU A 81 6.03 2.45 -15.57
N GLY A 82 5.66 3.16 -14.51
CA GLY A 82 5.82 2.77 -13.10
C GLY A 82 4.58 2.11 -12.48
N LEU A 83 3.54 1.82 -13.25
CA LEU A 83 2.35 1.12 -12.75
C LEU A 83 2.73 -0.27 -12.24
N ILE A 84 2.64 -0.46 -10.93
CA ILE A 84 2.79 -1.77 -10.30
C ILE A 84 1.53 -2.58 -10.64
N ALA A 85 1.61 -3.90 -10.64
CA ALA A 85 0.44 -4.77 -10.86
C ALA A 85 -0.74 -4.38 -9.95
N ASP A 86 -0.44 -3.90 -8.72
CA ASP A 86 -1.40 -3.41 -7.75
C ASP A 86 -2.15 -2.16 -8.23
N ASP A 87 -1.46 -1.23 -8.92
CA ASP A 87 -2.08 -0.02 -9.48
C ASP A 87 -3.01 -0.37 -10.65
N VAL A 88 -2.59 -1.31 -11.50
CA VAL A 88 -3.45 -1.84 -12.59
C VAL A 88 -4.67 -2.54 -12.00
N TRP A 89 -4.49 -3.26 -10.89
CA TRP A 89 -5.58 -3.91 -10.17
C TRP A 89 -6.55 -2.89 -9.56
N LEU A 90 -6.03 -1.81 -8.98
CA LEU A 90 -6.83 -0.70 -8.43
C LEU A 90 -7.66 -0.03 -9.52
N LEU A 91 -7.03 0.32 -10.65
CA LEU A 91 -7.70 0.89 -11.82
C LEU A 91 -8.79 -0.03 -12.40
N ALA A 92 -8.56 -1.34 -12.40
CA ALA A 92 -9.53 -2.32 -12.89
C ALA A 92 -10.70 -2.55 -11.91
N CYS A 93 -10.45 -2.46 -10.60
CA CYS A 93 -11.49 -2.63 -9.58
C CYS A 93 -12.36 -1.40 -9.39
N GLN A 94 -11.84 -0.19 -9.58
CA GLN A 94 -12.60 1.05 -9.39
C GLN A 94 -13.95 1.10 -10.15
N PRO A 95 -14.04 0.74 -11.46
CA PRO A 95 -15.31 0.70 -12.18
C PRO A 95 -16.23 -0.42 -11.70
N LEU A 96 -15.67 -1.56 -11.30
CA LEU A 96 -16.43 -2.70 -10.82
C LEU A 96 -17.12 -2.37 -9.48
N ASP A 97 -16.38 -1.74 -8.57
CA ASP A 97 -16.86 -1.34 -7.25
C ASP A 97 -17.90 -0.22 -7.34
N THR A 98 -17.63 0.82 -8.14
CA THR A 98 -18.57 1.96 -8.27
C THR A 98 -19.83 1.61 -9.03
N ALA A 99 -19.77 0.79 -10.10
CA ALA A 99 -20.93 0.55 -10.93
C ALA A 99 -21.64 -0.77 -10.66
N PHE A 100 -20.93 -1.90 -10.69
CA PHE A 100 -21.57 -3.20 -10.54
C PHE A 100 -22.04 -3.40 -9.10
N PHE A 101 -21.15 -3.24 -8.10
CA PHE A 101 -21.52 -3.45 -6.70
C PHE A 101 -22.46 -2.35 -6.18
N GLY A 102 -22.26 -1.09 -6.59
CA GLY A 102 -23.18 0.00 -6.28
C GLY A 102 -24.61 -0.25 -6.78
N SER A 103 -24.77 -0.61 -8.06
CA SER A 103 -26.11 -0.91 -8.63
C SER A 103 -26.72 -2.19 -8.05
N LEU A 104 -25.92 -3.23 -7.83
CA LEU A 104 -26.35 -4.48 -7.23
C LEU A 104 -26.92 -4.26 -5.82
N GLN A 105 -26.25 -3.46 -5.00
CA GLN A 105 -26.71 -3.13 -3.65
C GLN A 105 -28.05 -2.39 -3.68
N VAL A 106 -28.22 -1.43 -4.61
CA VAL A 106 -29.48 -0.70 -4.79
C VAL A 106 -30.62 -1.65 -5.18
N TYR A 107 -30.44 -2.48 -6.21
CA TYR A 107 -31.49 -3.40 -6.66
C TYR A 107 -31.83 -4.46 -5.61
N TYR A 108 -30.81 -4.98 -4.92
CA TYR A 108 -31.01 -5.93 -3.83
C TYR A 108 -31.80 -5.31 -2.67
N ASN A 109 -31.47 -4.08 -2.26
CA ASN A 109 -32.17 -3.38 -1.19
C ASN A 109 -33.61 -3.03 -1.58
N GLN A 110 -33.87 -2.66 -2.83
CA GLN A 110 -35.23 -2.43 -3.33
C GLN A 110 -36.11 -3.68 -3.19
N GLN A 111 -35.61 -4.83 -3.63
CA GLN A 111 -36.35 -6.10 -3.57
C GLN A 111 -36.41 -6.69 -2.16
N ARG A 112 -35.47 -6.32 -1.28
CA ARG A 112 -35.48 -6.70 0.14
C ARG A 112 -36.46 -5.87 0.96
N SER A 113 -36.78 -4.64 0.57
CA SER A 113 -37.56 -3.67 1.38
C SER A 113 -39.07 -3.91 1.38
N HIS A 114 -39.53 -5.17 1.30
CA HIS A 114 -40.96 -5.48 1.41
C HIS A 114 -41.40 -5.48 2.89
N PRO A 115 -42.34 -4.59 3.29
CA PRO A 115 -42.68 -4.37 4.70
C PRO A 115 -43.37 -5.56 5.41
N GLU A 116 -43.85 -6.58 4.69
CA GLU A 116 -44.69 -7.64 5.27
C GLU A 116 -44.14 -9.07 5.12
N ARG A 117 -42.89 -9.27 4.70
CA ARG A 117 -42.37 -10.62 4.38
C ARG A 117 -41.08 -10.97 5.09
N VAL A 118 -41.09 -12.09 5.83
CA VAL A 118 -39.87 -12.74 6.33
C VAL A 118 -39.18 -13.44 5.15
N ILE A 119 -37.98 -12.98 4.80
CA ILE A 119 -37.21 -13.52 3.69
C ILE A 119 -36.55 -14.83 4.13
N THR A 120 -36.96 -15.93 3.52
CA THR A 120 -36.31 -17.25 3.71
C THR A 120 -34.98 -17.31 2.96
N HIS A 121 -34.03 -18.14 3.39
CA HIS A 121 -32.72 -18.29 2.73
C HIS A 121 -32.82 -18.63 1.23
N LEU A 122 -33.87 -19.35 0.80
CA LEU A 122 -34.13 -19.65 -0.61
C LEU A 122 -34.59 -18.42 -1.41
N GLN A 123 -35.35 -17.52 -0.76
CA GLN A 123 -35.82 -16.26 -1.37
C GLN A 123 -34.66 -15.26 -1.54
N VAL A 124 -33.66 -15.28 -0.63
CA VAL A 124 -32.44 -14.47 -0.79
C VAL A 124 -31.73 -14.79 -2.09
N VAL A 125 -31.62 -16.08 -2.45
CA VAL A 125 -30.97 -16.51 -3.70
C VAL A 125 -31.70 -16.00 -4.94
N GLN A 126 -33.04 -16.02 -4.91
CA GLN A 126 -33.87 -15.50 -6.00
C GLN A 126 -33.75 -13.98 -6.14
N ILE A 127 -33.85 -13.25 -5.02
CA ILE A 127 -33.68 -11.80 -4.97
C ILE A 127 -32.28 -11.42 -5.48
N PHE A 128 -31.24 -12.14 -5.04
CA PHE A 128 -29.88 -11.88 -5.49
C PHE A 128 -29.73 -12.12 -6.99
N ARG A 129 -30.26 -13.22 -7.53
CA ARG A 129 -30.25 -13.51 -8.97
C ARG A 129 -30.91 -12.38 -9.77
N ASP A 130 -32.09 -11.94 -9.34
CA ASP A 130 -32.85 -10.92 -10.05
C ASP A 130 -32.18 -9.54 -9.97
N ALA A 131 -31.60 -9.20 -8.82
CA ALA A 131 -30.79 -8.00 -8.65
C ALA A 131 -29.51 -8.05 -9.50
N TYR A 132 -28.86 -9.21 -9.58
CA TYR A 132 -27.66 -9.44 -10.39
C TYR A 132 -27.93 -9.23 -11.87
N LEU A 133 -29.02 -9.82 -12.40
CA LEU A 133 -29.41 -9.67 -13.79
C LEU A 133 -29.75 -8.22 -14.17
N LYS A 134 -30.25 -7.42 -13.20
CA LYS A 134 -30.50 -5.99 -13.40
C LYS A 134 -29.25 -5.12 -13.29
N ALA A 135 -28.28 -5.51 -12.46
CA ALA A 135 -27.02 -4.80 -12.27
C ALA A 135 -26.05 -5.01 -13.45
N ALA A 136 -25.96 -6.24 -13.96
CA ALA A 136 -25.02 -6.66 -14.99
C ALA A 136 -25.43 -6.22 -16.41
N THR A 137 -25.58 -4.92 -16.65
CA THR A 137 -25.86 -4.36 -17.98
C THR A 137 -24.67 -3.62 -18.56
N LEU A 138 -24.57 -3.58 -19.88
CA LEU A 138 -23.53 -2.82 -20.58
C LEU A 138 -23.60 -1.32 -20.26
N ALA A 139 -24.81 -0.77 -20.09
CA ALA A 139 -25.00 0.63 -19.72
C ALA A 139 -24.42 0.94 -18.33
N THR A 140 -24.58 0.03 -17.37
CA THR A 140 -23.93 0.13 -16.05
C THR A 140 -22.42 0.19 -16.20
N ALA A 141 -21.84 -0.66 -17.06
CA ALA A 141 -20.40 -0.69 -17.30
C ALA A 141 -19.88 0.60 -17.95
N ILE A 142 -20.55 1.12 -19.00
CA ILE A 142 -20.15 2.36 -19.68
C ILE A 142 -20.15 3.54 -18.69
N LYS A 143 -21.24 3.68 -17.92
CA LYS A 143 -21.35 4.74 -16.92
C LYS A 143 -20.30 4.60 -15.81
N ALA A 144 -19.86 3.38 -15.50
CA ALA A 144 -18.77 3.11 -14.57
C ALA A 144 -17.49 3.82 -15.00
N PHE A 145 -17.07 3.59 -16.25
CA PHE A 145 -15.83 4.14 -16.80
C PHE A 145 -15.88 5.66 -16.94
N GLU A 146 -17.06 6.21 -17.22
CA GLU A 146 -17.29 7.66 -17.23
C GLU A 146 -17.18 8.26 -15.81
N THR A 147 -17.75 7.59 -14.81
CA THR A 147 -17.77 8.07 -13.42
C THR A 147 -16.40 7.96 -12.76
N THR A 148 -15.61 6.92 -13.09
CA THR A 148 -14.24 6.77 -12.58
C THR A 148 -13.24 7.68 -13.30
N GLY A 149 -13.64 8.41 -14.34
CA GLY A 149 -12.73 9.28 -15.10
C GLY A 149 -11.63 8.52 -15.83
N ILE A 150 -11.80 7.22 -16.07
CA ILE A 150 -10.83 6.41 -16.82
C ILE A 150 -11.10 6.57 -18.33
N VAL A 151 -12.37 6.55 -18.75
CA VAL A 151 -12.78 6.75 -20.14
C VAL A 151 -14.08 7.56 -20.21
N PRO A 152 -14.06 8.81 -20.72
CA PRO A 152 -12.87 9.59 -21.11
C PRO A 152 -12.01 9.96 -19.88
N PHE A 153 -10.70 10.11 -20.10
CA PHE A 153 -9.77 10.43 -19.02
C PHE A 153 -10.08 11.80 -18.41
N ASN A 154 -10.29 11.85 -17.09
CA ASN A 154 -10.54 13.08 -16.35
C ASN A 154 -9.56 13.19 -15.17
N SER A 155 -8.60 14.11 -15.26
CA SER A 155 -7.59 14.35 -14.24
C SER A 155 -8.14 14.92 -12.93
N ASP A 156 -9.30 15.58 -12.96
CA ASP A 156 -9.86 16.27 -11.79
C ASP A 156 -10.42 15.31 -10.72
N ILE A 157 -10.54 14.02 -11.03
CA ILE A 157 -11.09 12.98 -10.15
C ILE A 157 -9.99 12.31 -9.30
N PHE A 158 -8.72 12.41 -9.73
CA PHE A 158 -7.59 11.81 -9.05
C PHE A 158 -6.89 12.87 -8.19
N GLU A 159 -7.02 12.77 -6.86
CA GLU A 159 -6.26 13.61 -5.91
C GLU A 159 -4.87 12.96 -5.66
N ASP A 160 -3.80 13.76 -5.73
CA ASP A 160 -2.39 13.36 -5.52
C ASP A 160 -2.05 12.93 -4.07
#